data_AF-A0A9W2ZL44-F1
#
_entry.id   AF-A0A9W2ZL44-F1
#
_cell.length_a   1.000
_cell.length_b   1.000
_cell.length_c   1.000
_cell.angle_alpha   90.00
_cell.angle_beta   90.00
_cell.angle_gamma   90.00
#
_symmetry.space_group_name_H-M   'P 1'
#
loop_
_entity.id
_entity.type
_entity.pdbx_description
1 polymer ?
#
loop_
_entity_poly.entity_id
_entity_poly.type
_entity_poly.pdbx_seq_one_letter_code
_entity_poly.pdbx_strand_id
1 'polypeptide(L)'
;MTKSVCSFNITILIGFYFIITSSFFCGLSKECNVTWFGYNCKQKCRCQDGTCKEDGSCFLHQKCHPYYFGPQCQFRLMMYKNMPILSDGDDHTCLNISHANKSVQFILEESIKFTWLRIVQSSGMNLLLHQYVNATDEDYEHSSYVLNDGDTSQSQCIKAQDKKTTVLWNVFLDEPKHINFIVIYSSFTYSISGFGGHENREMFQLVHTSEQNAMFLIPYSSFSYLTRLQLVVYPNQKLNTALCEIEAFGECSPPKYGITCSKICSQDCTDQRCHFNGECYKGSSAGVENHVTSPSPPELKPNAHLDSSNFFTIVLVLTLGLSGAFMCIICVYRIINEILTSRGQTHMSSSTASYGHSSQRTSQSTSATTTANTGLRIKRARFKYFSTSNL
;
A
#
# COMPACT_ATOMS: atom_id res chain seq x y z
N MET A 1 1.64 -69.77 -34.89
CA MET A 1 1.04 -69.80 -33.55
C MET A 1 1.90 -68.94 -32.62
N THR A 2 1.59 -67.66 -32.49
CA THR A 2 2.23 -66.75 -31.54
C THR A 2 1.10 -66.08 -30.75
N LYS A 3 0.97 -66.46 -29.47
CA LYS A 3 0.03 -65.86 -28.54
C LYS A 3 0.55 -64.45 -28.23
N SER A 4 -0.15 -63.42 -28.70
CA SER A 4 0.11 -62.04 -28.31
C SER A 4 -0.46 -61.80 -26.92
N VAL A 5 0.44 -61.59 -25.96
CA VAL A 5 0.15 -61.23 -24.58
C VAL A 5 -0.03 -59.72 -24.53
N CYS A 6 -1.26 -59.24 -24.67
CA CYS A 6 -1.66 -57.87 -24.33
C CYS A 6 -2.76 -57.90 -23.28
N SER A 7 -2.44 -58.46 -22.10
CA SER A 7 -3.18 -58.19 -20.86
C SER A 7 -2.29 -57.28 -20.01
N PHE A 8 -2.13 -56.04 -20.47
CA PHE A 8 -1.39 -55.02 -19.73
C PHE A 8 -2.32 -54.41 -18.67
N ASN A 9 -2.37 -55.08 -17.52
CA ASN A 9 -2.65 -54.56 -16.17
C ASN A 9 -3.48 -53.26 -16.03
N ILE A 10 -4.79 -53.33 -16.29
CA ILE A 10 -5.76 -52.32 -15.84
C ILE A 10 -5.73 -52.14 -14.31
N THR A 11 -5.37 -53.19 -13.56
CA THR A 11 -5.29 -53.20 -12.10
C THR A 11 -4.20 -52.26 -11.55
N ILE A 12 -3.09 -52.07 -12.28
CA ILE A 12 -1.99 -51.18 -11.84
C ILE A 12 -2.39 -49.71 -12.00
N LEU A 13 -3.15 -49.38 -13.03
CA LEU A 13 -3.65 -48.01 -13.27
C LEU A 13 -4.71 -47.60 -12.23
N ILE A 14 -5.62 -48.50 -11.84
CA ILE A 14 -6.61 -48.23 -10.78
C ILE A 14 -5.91 -48.09 -9.42
N GLY A 15 -4.87 -48.90 -9.15
CA GLY A 15 -4.05 -48.78 -7.95
C GLY A 15 -3.31 -47.43 -7.86
N PHE A 16 -2.70 -46.97 -8.95
CA PHE A 16 -2.03 -45.66 -9.00
C PHE A 16 -3.03 -44.50 -8.85
N TYR A 17 -4.22 -44.59 -9.43
CA TYR A 17 -5.25 -43.57 -9.27
C TYR A 17 -5.72 -43.46 -7.81
N PHE A 18 -5.91 -44.59 -7.12
CA PHE A 18 -6.24 -44.61 -5.68
C PHE A 18 -5.11 -44.07 -4.79
N ILE A 19 -3.84 -44.29 -5.16
CA ILE A 19 -2.69 -43.74 -4.43
C ILE A 19 -2.58 -42.21 -4.62
N ILE A 20 -2.83 -41.71 -5.84
CA ILE A 20 -2.79 -40.27 -6.13
C ILE A 20 -3.98 -39.53 -5.48
N THR A 21 -5.20 -40.10 -5.50
CA THR A 21 -6.36 -39.47 -4.87
C THR A 21 -6.33 -39.54 -3.34
N SER A 22 -5.79 -40.60 -2.74
CA SER A 22 -5.62 -40.68 -1.27
C SER A 22 -4.55 -39.72 -0.74
N SER A 23 -3.52 -39.41 -1.53
CA SER A 23 -2.49 -38.42 -1.18
C SER A 23 -3.01 -36.98 -1.20
N PHE A 24 -4.11 -36.70 -1.91
CA PHE A 24 -4.70 -35.37 -2.02
C PHE A 24 -5.71 -35.03 -0.90
N PHE A 25 -6.21 -36.04 -0.18
CA PHE A 25 -7.23 -35.85 0.88
C PHE A 25 -6.69 -35.89 2.32
N CYS A 26 -5.39 -36.13 2.54
CA CYS A 26 -4.78 -36.13 3.87
C CYS A 26 -4.16 -34.78 4.29
N GLY A 27 -4.72 -33.67 3.80
CA GLY A 27 -4.57 -32.37 4.45
C GLY A 27 -5.52 -32.24 5.64
N LEU A 28 -5.56 -33.24 6.54
CA LEU A 28 -6.28 -33.13 7.81
C LEU A 28 -5.66 -31.95 8.56
N SER A 29 -6.41 -30.86 8.67
CA SER A 29 -6.03 -29.73 9.52
C SER A 29 -5.86 -30.29 10.93
N LYS A 30 -4.61 -30.45 11.35
CA LYS A 30 -4.30 -30.84 12.71
C LYS A 30 -4.96 -29.81 13.62
N GLU A 31 -5.93 -30.24 14.43
CA GLU A 31 -6.54 -29.37 15.43
C GLU A 31 -5.43 -28.75 16.26
N CYS A 32 -5.32 -27.44 16.16
CA CYS A 32 -4.37 -26.70 16.97
C CYS A 32 -4.89 -26.65 18.40
N ASN A 33 -3.97 -26.65 19.36
CA ASN A 33 -4.34 -26.24 20.71
C ASN A 33 -4.94 -24.83 20.62
N VAL A 34 -5.99 -24.54 21.40
CA VAL A 34 -6.76 -23.27 21.39
C VAL A 34 -5.89 -22.00 21.50
N THR A 35 -4.64 -22.12 21.94
CA THR A 35 -3.66 -21.02 22.01
C THR A 35 -2.81 -20.83 20.75
N TRP A 36 -3.03 -21.60 19.68
CA TRP A 36 -2.27 -21.57 18.43
C TRP A 36 -3.18 -21.70 17.22
N PHE A 37 -2.79 -21.11 16.09
CA PHE A 37 -3.56 -21.11 14.84
C PHE A 37 -2.65 -21.11 13.61
N GLY A 38 -3.27 -21.13 12.43
CA GLY A 38 -2.60 -21.10 11.13
C GLY A 38 -1.97 -22.43 10.71
N TYR A 39 -1.30 -22.43 9.55
CA TYR A 39 -0.74 -23.65 8.97
C TYR A 39 0.27 -24.33 9.92
N ASN A 40 -0.02 -25.58 10.29
CA ASN A 40 0.72 -26.37 11.27
C ASN A 40 0.83 -25.73 12.66
N CYS A 41 -0.14 -24.93 13.08
CA CYS A 41 -0.21 -24.34 14.43
C CYS A 41 1.03 -23.51 14.81
N LYS A 42 1.62 -22.83 13.82
CA LYS A 42 2.86 -22.05 14.02
C LYS A 42 2.62 -20.65 14.57
N GLN A 43 1.39 -20.17 14.57
CA GLN A 43 1.06 -18.81 15.00
C GLN A 43 0.44 -18.88 16.39
N LYS A 44 1.01 -18.15 17.34
CA LYS A 44 0.49 -18.12 18.72
C LYS A 44 -0.66 -17.13 18.81
N CYS A 45 -1.75 -17.54 19.43
CA CYS A 45 -2.88 -16.68 19.71
C CYS A 45 -2.50 -15.52 20.63
N ARG A 46 -2.93 -14.30 20.29
CA ARG A 46 -2.64 -13.06 21.05
C ARG A 46 -3.88 -12.32 21.48
N CYS A 47 -5.01 -13.01 21.61
CA CYS A 47 -6.20 -12.49 22.24
C CYS A 47 -6.03 -12.41 23.76
N GLN A 48 -6.83 -11.57 24.42
CA GLN A 48 -6.69 -11.27 25.84
C GLN A 48 -6.83 -12.50 26.76
N ASP A 49 -7.67 -13.46 26.40
CA ASP A 49 -7.87 -14.73 27.13
C ASP A 49 -6.94 -15.86 26.64
N GLY A 50 -6.13 -15.58 25.61
CA GLY A 50 -5.25 -16.55 24.97
C GLY A 50 -5.94 -17.51 24.00
N THR A 51 -7.23 -17.36 23.70
CA THR A 51 -7.97 -18.21 22.75
C THR A 51 -8.40 -17.43 21.50
N CYS A 52 -8.41 -18.09 20.34
CA CYS A 52 -8.87 -17.50 19.08
C CYS A 52 -9.50 -18.56 18.19
N LYS A 53 -10.19 -18.09 17.16
CA LYS A 53 -10.72 -18.93 16.09
C LYS A 53 -9.59 -19.51 15.25
N GLU A 54 -9.92 -20.46 14.37
CA GLU A 54 -8.96 -21.13 13.48
C GLU A 54 -8.19 -20.18 12.56
N ASP A 55 -8.81 -19.04 12.21
CA ASP A 55 -8.17 -17.99 11.42
C ASP A 55 -7.23 -17.11 12.26
N GLY A 56 -7.27 -17.18 13.59
CA GLY A 56 -6.50 -16.34 14.52
C GLY A 56 -7.24 -15.09 15.00
N SER A 57 -8.46 -14.85 14.54
CA SER A 57 -9.28 -13.75 15.03
C SER A 57 -9.79 -14.04 16.45
N CYS A 58 -9.92 -12.99 17.27
CA CYS A 58 -10.49 -13.12 18.60
C CYS A 58 -12.01 -13.34 18.54
N PHE A 59 -12.59 -13.95 19.57
CA PHE A 59 -14.04 -14.08 19.66
C PHE A 59 -14.72 -12.71 19.80
N LEU A 60 -16.00 -12.64 19.45
CA LEU A 60 -16.79 -11.40 19.51
C LEU A 60 -16.66 -10.78 20.91
N HIS A 61 -16.28 -9.50 21.00
CA HIS A 61 -16.02 -8.73 22.23
C HIS A 61 -14.66 -8.96 22.91
N GLN A 62 -13.82 -9.87 22.42
CA GLN A 62 -12.47 -10.01 22.93
C GLN A 62 -11.51 -9.03 22.26
N LYS A 63 -10.69 -8.39 23.08
CA LYS A 63 -9.61 -7.52 22.62
C LYS A 63 -8.32 -8.33 22.43
N CYS A 64 -7.39 -7.75 21.70
CA CYS A 64 -6.01 -8.23 21.73
C CYS A 64 -5.44 -8.15 23.14
N HIS A 65 -4.50 -9.04 23.44
CA HIS A 65 -3.65 -8.94 24.61
C HIS A 65 -3.04 -7.52 24.65
N PRO A 66 -2.88 -6.90 25.83
CA PRO A 66 -2.15 -5.63 25.95
C PRO A 66 -0.81 -5.78 25.22
N TYR A 67 -0.35 -4.81 24.45
CA TYR A 67 0.82 -4.92 23.55
C TYR A 67 0.59 -5.61 22.20
N TYR A 68 -0.61 -6.03 21.82
CA TYR A 68 -0.90 -6.55 20.48
C TYR A 68 -2.08 -5.83 19.83
N PHE A 69 -2.07 -5.73 18.50
CA PHE A 69 -3.09 -5.06 17.71
C PHE A 69 -3.15 -5.57 16.26
N GLY A 70 -4.12 -5.06 15.52
CA GLY A 70 -4.38 -5.41 14.13
C GLY A 70 -5.24 -6.66 13.94
N PRO A 71 -5.51 -7.03 12.67
CA PRO A 71 -6.53 -8.00 12.31
C PRO A 71 -6.55 -9.38 12.98
N GLN A 72 -5.53 -9.94 13.57
CA GLN A 72 -5.55 -11.22 14.30
C GLN A 72 -4.64 -11.10 15.52
N CYS A 73 -4.55 -9.86 16.04
CA CYS A 73 -3.56 -9.46 17.05
C CYS A 73 -2.13 -9.84 16.65
N GLN A 74 -1.83 -9.77 15.35
CA GLN A 74 -0.57 -10.23 14.76
C GLN A 74 0.57 -9.21 14.91
N PHE A 75 0.25 -7.95 15.20
CA PHE A 75 1.23 -6.90 15.40
C PHE A 75 1.46 -6.67 16.88
N ARG A 76 2.73 -6.57 17.27
CA ARG A 76 3.13 -6.24 18.64
C ARG A 76 3.42 -4.74 18.73
N LEU A 77 2.76 -4.05 19.66
CA LEU A 77 3.12 -2.68 20.03
C LEU A 77 4.52 -2.70 20.65
N MET A 78 5.39 -1.83 20.14
CA MET A 78 6.68 -1.57 20.76
C MET A 78 6.45 -0.58 21.89
N MET A 79 6.79 -0.97 23.13
CA MET A 79 6.75 -0.04 24.24
C MET A 79 8.03 0.79 24.27
N TYR A 80 7.88 2.10 24.38
CA TYR A 80 8.99 3.03 24.54
C TYR A 80 9.11 3.41 26.02
N LYS A 81 10.23 3.05 26.64
CA LYS A 81 10.47 3.26 28.08
C LYS A 81 10.26 4.71 28.54
N ASN A 82 10.52 5.67 27.65
CA ASN A 82 10.61 7.09 27.99
C ASN A 82 9.42 7.91 27.46
N MET A 83 8.57 7.34 26.61
CA MET A 83 7.52 8.07 25.89
C MET A 83 6.30 7.17 25.65
N PRO A 84 5.52 6.85 26.71
CA PRO A 84 4.39 5.94 26.62
C PRO A 84 3.32 6.42 25.61
N ILE A 85 3.19 7.74 25.46
CA ILE A 85 2.32 8.40 24.48
C ILE A 85 2.57 7.98 23.02
N LEU A 86 3.79 7.57 22.65
CA LEU A 86 4.08 7.11 21.29
C LEU A 86 3.66 5.67 21.03
N SER A 87 3.16 4.97 22.06
CA SER A 87 2.86 3.53 22.06
C SER A 87 1.53 3.18 22.71
N ASP A 88 0.70 4.18 23.04
CA ASP A 88 -0.61 3.96 23.66
C ASP A 88 -1.66 3.38 22.69
N GLY A 89 -1.34 3.39 21.40
CA GLY A 89 -2.23 2.91 20.34
C GLY A 89 -3.36 3.89 20.02
N ASP A 90 -3.28 5.11 20.53
CA ASP A 90 -4.20 6.20 20.26
C ASP A 90 -3.56 7.19 19.29
N ASP A 91 -4.07 7.22 18.06
CA ASP A 91 -3.58 8.12 17.01
C ASP A 91 -3.83 9.61 17.33
N HIS A 92 -4.62 9.92 18.37
CA HIS A 92 -4.90 11.28 18.84
C HIS A 92 -3.86 11.78 19.84
N THR A 93 -3.17 10.89 20.54
CA THR A 93 -2.19 11.28 21.55
C THR A 93 -0.82 11.49 20.90
N CYS A 94 -0.59 12.69 20.39
CA CYS A 94 0.69 13.04 19.77
C CYS A 94 1.62 13.79 20.74
N LEU A 95 2.92 13.49 20.65
CA LEU A 95 3.95 14.27 21.32
C LEU A 95 3.99 15.67 20.70
N ASN A 96 3.81 16.71 21.53
CA ASN A 96 4.02 18.08 21.08
C ASN A 96 5.53 18.34 20.93
N ILE A 97 6.04 18.17 19.71
CA ILE A 97 7.43 18.47 19.37
C ILE A 97 7.52 19.98 19.14
N SER A 98 7.76 20.74 20.20
CA SER A 98 8.07 22.16 20.05
C SER A 98 9.29 22.36 19.13
N HIS A 99 9.32 23.46 18.38
CA HIS A 99 10.38 23.79 17.41
C HIS A 99 11.82 23.79 17.98
N ALA A 100 11.99 23.84 19.31
CA ALA A 100 13.29 23.77 19.97
C ALA A 100 13.96 22.38 19.87
N ASN A 101 13.18 21.30 19.71
CA ASN A 101 13.70 19.93 19.67
C ASN A 101 13.65 19.37 18.24
N LYS A 102 14.74 19.57 17.49
CA LYS A 102 14.86 19.15 16.08
C LYS A 102 14.81 17.62 15.83
N SER A 103 14.77 16.80 16.88
CA SER A 103 14.71 15.34 16.75
C SER A 103 13.99 14.69 17.92
N VAL A 104 13.13 13.72 17.64
CA VAL A 104 12.59 12.79 18.64
C VAL A 104 13.47 11.55 18.67
N GLN A 105 13.98 11.20 19.85
CA GLN A 105 14.74 9.97 20.07
C GLN A 105 13.98 9.10 21.05
N PHE A 106 13.61 7.90 20.62
CA PHE A 106 13.03 6.88 21.50
C PHE A 106 14.01 5.71 21.63
N ILE A 107 14.04 5.13 22.83
CA ILE A 107 14.86 3.96 23.14
C ILE A 107 13.91 2.77 23.24
N LEU A 108 14.15 1.76 22.40
CA LEU A 108 13.45 0.49 22.49
C LEU A 108 13.93 -0.25 23.74
N GLU A 109 13.01 -0.86 24.49
CA GLU A 109 13.36 -1.68 25.67
C GLU A 109 14.21 -2.89 25.29
N GLU A 110 14.00 -3.43 24.09
CA GLU A 110 14.69 -4.60 23.57
C GLU A 110 15.16 -4.34 22.13
N SER A 111 16.30 -4.93 21.77
CA SER A 111 16.76 -4.94 20.37
C SER A 111 15.88 -5.88 19.55
N ILE A 112 14.97 -5.32 18.77
CA ILE A 112 14.03 -6.08 17.94
C ILE A 112 14.26 -5.86 16.45
N LYS A 113 14.02 -6.92 15.67
CA LYS A 113 13.88 -6.83 14.22
C LYS A 113 12.43 -6.50 13.92
N PHE A 114 12.19 -5.40 13.21
CA PHE A 114 10.86 -5.04 12.74
C PHE A 114 10.83 -5.03 11.21
N THR A 115 9.67 -5.36 10.65
CA THR A 115 9.44 -5.33 9.20
C THR A 115 8.81 -4.02 8.74
N TRP A 116 8.19 -3.26 9.66
CA TRP A 116 7.56 -1.98 9.37
C TRP A 116 7.59 -1.05 10.59
N LEU A 117 7.50 0.26 10.34
CA LEU A 117 7.39 1.34 11.32
C LEU A 117 6.26 2.27 10.86
N ARG A 118 5.32 2.55 11.75
CA ARG A 118 4.26 3.55 11.52
C ARG A 118 4.56 4.76 12.39
N ILE A 119 4.52 5.93 11.76
CA ILE A 119 4.62 7.23 12.44
C ILE A 119 3.31 7.95 12.11
N VAL A 120 2.63 8.41 13.15
CA VAL A 120 1.41 9.21 13.03
C VAL A 120 1.77 10.64 13.35
N GLN A 121 1.40 11.56 12.47
CA GLN A 121 1.60 12.99 12.66
C GLN A 121 0.22 13.65 12.74
N SER A 122 -0.13 14.23 13.89
CA SER A 122 -1.44 14.86 14.14
C SER A 122 -1.63 16.22 13.48
N SER A 123 -0.94 16.46 12.36
CA SER A 123 -0.96 17.75 11.68
C SER A 123 -1.97 17.82 10.54
N GLY A 124 -2.51 16.68 10.11
CA GLY A 124 -3.32 16.57 8.90
C GLY A 124 -2.51 16.04 7.72
N MET A 125 -3.15 15.95 6.54
CA MET A 125 -2.51 15.54 5.29
C MET A 125 -2.15 16.77 4.47
N ASN A 126 -1.15 16.68 3.58
CA ASN A 126 -0.91 17.76 2.62
C ASN A 126 -2.09 17.82 1.63
N LEU A 127 -3.02 18.75 1.86
CA LEU A 127 -4.22 18.95 1.08
C LEU A 127 -3.95 19.64 -0.26
N LEU A 128 -2.73 20.16 -0.47
CA LEU A 128 -2.34 20.73 -1.76
C LEU A 128 -1.78 19.69 -2.72
N LEU A 129 -1.44 18.49 -2.24
CA LEU A 129 -0.80 17.47 -3.06
C LEU A 129 -1.65 17.17 -4.31
N HIS A 130 -1.03 17.32 -5.48
CA HIS A 130 -1.64 17.13 -6.81
C HIS A 130 -2.86 18.02 -7.12
N GLN A 131 -3.07 19.10 -6.37
CA GLN A 131 -4.07 20.10 -6.69
C GLN A 131 -3.67 20.93 -7.92
N TYR A 132 -4.64 21.58 -8.56
CA TYR A 132 -4.37 22.39 -9.74
C TYR A 132 -3.68 23.71 -9.33
N VAL A 133 -2.52 23.98 -9.92
CA VAL A 133 -1.74 25.20 -9.68
C VAL A 133 -1.68 26.04 -10.96
N ASN A 134 -1.77 27.36 -10.80
CA ASN A 134 -1.64 28.33 -11.88
C ASN A 134 -0.81 29.54 -11.41
N ALA A 135 0.26 29.89 -12.13
CA ALA A 135 1.01 31.12 -11.93
C ALA A 135 0.86 32.15 -13.06
N THR A 136 1.00 33.43 -12.70
CA THR A 136 0.98 34.53 -13.68
C THR A 136 2.26 34.69 -14.49
N ASP A 137 3.37 34.09 -14.05
CA ASP A 137 4.71 34.30 -14.60
C ASP A 137 5.56 33.03 -14.43
N GLU A 138 5.13 31.93 -15.08
CA GLU A 138 5.85 30.65 -15.05
C GLU A 138 6.99 30.64 -16.06
N ASP A 139 8.19 30.28 -15.60
CA ASP A 139 9.27 29.89 -16.50
C ASP A 139 8.88 28.58 -17.21
N TYR A 140 8.89 28.59 -18.55
CA TYR A 140 8.46 27.45 -19.39
C TYR A 140 9.21 26.14 -19.09
N GLU A 141 10.39 26.21 -18.47
CA GLU A 141 11.17 25.02 -18.11
C GLU A 141 10.57 24.23 -16.93
N HIS A 142 9.77 24.85 -16.06
CA HIS A 142 9.26 24.20 -14.84
C HIS A 142 7.76 24.44 -14.68
N SER A 143 6.97 23.36 -14.71
CA SER A 143 5.54 23.43 -14.44
C SER A 143 5.26 23.85 -12.99
N SER A 144 4.24 24.69 -12.79
CA SER A 144 3.68 24.98 -11.45
C SER A 144 3.33 23.77 -10.60
N TYR A 145 3.17 22.58 -11.20
CA TYR A 145 3.00 21.30 -10.49
C TYR A 145 4.15 20.95 -9.53
N VAL A 146 5.36 21.50 -9.76
CA VAL A 146 6.50 21.29 -8.85
C VAL A 146 6.23 21.82 -7.45
N LEU A 147 5.31 22.78 -7.28
CA LEU A 147 5.01 23.35 -5.95
C LEU A 147 4.18 22.43 -5.05
N ASN A 148 3.67 21.32 -5.57
CA ASN A 148 2.78 20.43 -4.82
C ASN A 148 2.88 18.97 -5.28
N ASP A 149 4.06 18.54 -5.71
CA ASP A 149 4.34 17.16 -6.10
C ASP A 149 4.89 16.31 -4.95
N GLY A 150 5.17 16.95 -3.80
CA GLY A 150 5.71 16.31 -2.60
C GLY A 150 7.23 16.12 -2.61
N ASP A 151 7.96 16.66 -3.60
CA ASP A 151 9.42 16.70 -3.60
C ASP A 151 9.95 18.01 -3.00
N THR A 152 10.26 17.95 -1.70
CA THR A 152 10.92 19.06 -0.97
C THR A 152 12.38 19.33 -1.40
N SER A 153 12.91 18.69 -2.45
CA SER A 153 14.28 18.86 -2.90
C SER A 153 14.53 20.24 -3.51
N GLN A 154 15.64 20.89 -3.12
CA GLN A 154 16.03 22.18 -3.69
C GLN A 154 16.37 22.14 -5.19
N SER A 155 16.50 20.94 -5.77
CA SER A 155 16.72 20.76 -7.20
C SER A 155 15.47 21.06 -8.01
N GLN A 156 14.29 21.03 -7.40
CA GLN A 156 13.01 21.25 -8.04
C GLN A 156 12.37 22.50 -7.45
N CYS A 157 12.84 23.66 -7.89
CA CYS A 157 12.24 24.93 -7.49
C CYS A 157 11.89 25.76 -8.73
N ILE A 158 10.69 26.34 -8.70
CA ILE A 158 10.23 27.28 -9.70
C ILE A 158 10.88 28.62 -9.45
N LYS A 159 11.54 29.15 -10.48
CA LYS A 159 12.19 30.46 -10.45
C LYS A 159 11.27 31.49 -11.10
N ALA A 160 11.20 32.68 -10.53
CA ALA A 160 10.58 33.82 -11.19
C ALA A 160 11.40 34.19 -12.45
N GLN A 161 10.73 34.33 -13.60
CA GLN A 161 11.39 34.60 -14.88
C GLN A 161 12.02 36.00 -14.90
N ASP A 162 11.34 37.00 -14.33
CA ASP A 162 11.83 38.38 -14.23
C ASP A 162 12.03 38.82 -12.76
N LYS A 163 13.10 39.57 -12.50
CA LYS A 163 13.49 40.03 -11.16
C LYS A 163 12.58 41.15 -10.62
N LYS A 164 11.61 41.61 -11.40
CA LYS A 164 10.79 42.80 -11.12
C LYS A 164 9.29 42.54 -11.01
N THR A 165 8.80 41.38 -11.42
CA THR A 165 7.38 41.08 -11.44
C THR A 165 6.99 40.36 -10.14
N THR A 166 5.93 40.85 -9.51
CA THR A 166 5.25 40.12 -8.45
C THR A 166 4.72 38.83 -9.06
N VAL A 167 5.09 37.68 -8.48
CA VAL A 167 4.58 36.39 -8.95
C VAL A 167 3.35 36.02 -8.13
N LEU A 168 2.26 35.70 -8.83
CA LEU A 168 1.03 35.24 -8.23
C LEU A 168 0.87 33.75 -8.48
N TRP A 169 0.87 32.95 -7.42
CA TRP A 169 0.52 31.53 -7.48
C TRP A 169 -0.88 31.32 -6.94
N ASN A 170 -1.68 30.53 -7.66
CA ASN A 170 -3.01 30.14 -7.24
C ASN A 170 -3.07 28.62 -7.21
N VAL A 171 -3.32 28.06 -6.03
CA VAL A 171 -3.64 26.64 -5.86
C VAL A 171 -5.14 26.54 -5.68
N PHE A 172 -5.79 25.81 -6.59
CA PHE A 172 -7.23 25.58 -6.58
C PHE A 172 -7.50 24.21 -5.96
N LEU A 173 -8.31 24.21 -4.91
CA LEU A 173 -8.72 22.99 -4.23
C LEU A 173 -9.97 22.46 -4.92
N ASP A 174 -9.97 21.15 -5.18
CA ASP A 174 -11.10 20.42 -5.75
C ASP A 174 -12.41 20.62 -4.98
N GLU A 175 -12.29 20.88 -3.68
CA GLU A 175 -13.38 21.21 -2.78
C GLU A 175 -12.89 22.06 -1.60
N PRO A 176 -13.81 22.64 -0.80
CA PRO A 176 -13.41 23.35 0.41
C PRO A 176 -12.65 22.43 1.36
N LYS A 177 -11.52 22.90 1.91
CA LYS A 177 -10.68 22.16 2.87
C LYS A 177 -10.46 22.96 4.15
N HIS A 178 -10.39 22.28 5.30
CA HIS A 178 -10.05 22.93 6.56
C HIS A 178 -8.54 22.88 6.77
N ILE A 179 -7.85 23.99 6.53
CA ILE A 179 -6.39 24.08 6.64
C ILE A 179 -6.01 24.55 8.04
N ASN A 180 -5.14 23.78 8.71
CA ASN A 180 -4.65 24.09 10.05
C ASN A 180 -3.39 24.94 9.97
N PHE A 181 -2.47 24.60 9.07
CA PHE A 181 -1.28 25.40 8.81
C PHE A 181 -0.72 25.15 7.41
N ILE A 182 0.09 26.10 6.95
CA ILE A 182 0.76 26.04 5.65
C ILE A 182 2.27 26.02 5.90
N VAL A 183 2.96 25.18 5.13
CA VAL A 183 4.40 25.08 5.06
C VAL A 183 4.86 25.49 3.67
N ILE A 184 5.86 26.35 3.61
CA ILE A 184 6.45 26.82 2.37
C ILE A 184 7.94 26.49 2.42
N TYR A 185 8.45 25.85 1.37
CA TYR A 185 9.87 25.55 1.17
C TYR A 185 10.42 26.43 0.06
N SER A 186 11.57 27.05 0.33
CA SER A 186 12.23 27.91 -0.64
C SER A 186 13.73 27.97 -0.39
N SER A 187 14.47 28.29 -1.44
CA SER A 187 15.93 28.42 -1.44
C SER A 187 16.44 29.86 -1.25
N PHE A 188 15.57 30.88 -1.13
CA PHE A 188 15.98 32.29 -1.05
C PHE A 188 15.09 33.15 -0.14
N THR A 189 15.48 34.41 0.08
CA THR A 189 14.72 35.42 0.86
C THR A 189 13.62 36.09 0.03
N TYR A 190 12.43 36.22 0.59
CA TYR A 190 11.26 36.84 -0.04
C TYR A 190 10.35 37.49 1.00
N SER A 191 9.43 38.33 0.51
CA SER A 191 8.18 38.65 1.21
C SER A 191 7.05 37.90 0.51
N ILE A 192 6.34 37.04 1.23
CA ILE A 192 5.15 36.34 0.75
C ILE A 192 3.94 36.86 1.52
N SER A 193 2.91 37.27 0.81
CA SER A 193 1.56 37.40 1.38
C SER A 193 0.71 36.25 0.88
N GLY A 194 -0.01 35.59 1.78
CA GLY A 194 -0.98 34.56 1.47
C GLY A 194 -2.39 35.07 1.64
N PHE A 195 -3.23 34.81 0.65
CA PHE A 195 -4.64 35.15 0.61
C PHE A 195 -5.46 33.88 0.43
N GLY A 196 -6.65 33.84 1.00
CA GLY A 196 -7.49 32.65 0.89
C GLY A 196 -8.97 32.92 1.13
N GLY A 197 -9.76 31.90 0.78
CA GLY A 197 -11.21 31.92 0.88
C GLY A 197 -11.90 32.65 -0.27
N HIS A 198 -13.23 32.75 -0.20
CA HIS A 198 -14.07 33.33 -1.25
C HIS A 198 -13.87 34.85 -1.40
N GLU A 199 -13.44 35.54 -0.34
CA GLU A 199 -13.30 37.00 -0.29
C GLU A 199 -11.85 37.49 -0.49
N ASN A 200 -10.89 36.62 -0.83
CA ASN A 200 -9.46 36.96 -0.93
C ASN A 200 -8.95 37.75 0.29
N ARG A 201 -9.35 37.34 1.50
CA ARG A 201 -8.83 37.97 2.71
C ARG A 201 -7.37 37.58 2.88
N GLU A 202 -6.54 38.56 3.24
CA GLU A 202 -5.14 38.28 3.60
C GLU A 202 -5.14 37.36 4.83
N MET A 203 -4.61 36.16 4.65
CA MET A 203 -4.51 35.16 5.70
C MET A 203 -3.22 35.32 6.49
N PHE A 204 -2.13 35.68 5.81
CA PHE A 204 -0.85 35.89 6.44
C PHE A 204 0.04 36.78 5.58
N GLN A 205 0.91 37.53 6.26
CA GLN A 205 2.04 38.21 5.66
C GLN A 205 3.31 37.67 6.28
N LEU A 206 4.23 37.22 5.44
CA LEU A 206 5.47 36.59 5.83
C LEU A 206 6.63 37.34 5.22
N VAL A 207 7.34 38.08 6.06
CA VAL A 207 8.56 38.78 5.68
C VAL A 207 9.73 37.93 6.13
N HIS A 208 10.44 37.30 5.18
CA HIS A 208 11.58 36.46 5.51
C HIS A 208 12.92 37.10 5.14
N THR A 209 13.87 37.00 6.07
CA THR A 209 15.17 37.68 5.99
C THR A 209 16.38 36.76 6.23
N SER A 210 16.25 35.43 6.16
CA SER A 210 17.35 34.50 6.51
C SER A 210 17.80 33.60 5.34
N GLU A 211 19.10 33.29 5.31
CA GLU A 211 19.82 32.57 4.24
C GLU A 211 19.72 31.03 4.32
N GLN A 212 18.95 30.45 5.24
CA GLN A 212 18.81 29.00 5.37
C GLN A 212 17.35 28.55 5.23
N ASN A 213 17.13 27.53 4.40
CA ASN A 213 15.91 26.74 4.19
C ASN A 213 14.78 27.11 5.16
N ALA A 214 13.98 28.05 4.71
CA ALA A 214 12.96 28.60 5.55
C ALA A 214 11.72 27.72 5.41
N MET A 215 11.46 26.95 6.47
CA MET A 215 10.18 26.28 6.70
C MET A 215 9.33 27.25 7.50
N PHE A 216 8.24 27.71 6.93
CA PHE A 216 7.28 28.55 7.65
C PHE A 216 6.17 27.69 8.21
N LEU A 217 5.76 27.97 9.43
CA LEU A 217 4.54 27.41 9.98
C LEU A 217 3.61 28.57 10.24
N ILE A 218 2.55 28.66 9.45
CA ILE A 218 1.54 29.71 9.61
C ILE A 218 0.36 29.08 10.34
N PRO A 219 0.23 29.27 11.67
CA PRO A 219 -0.93 28.78 12.40
C PRO A 219 -2.17 29.54 11.91
N TYR A 220 -3.10 28.82 11.27
CA TYR A 220 -4.35 29.41 10.83
C TYR A 220 -5.33 29.46 11.99
N SER A 221 -5.41 30.60 12.67
CA SER A 221 -6.43 30.82 13.69
C SER A 221 -7.77 31.12 13.01
N SER A 222 -8.75 30.25 13.25
CA SER A 222 -10.19 30.37 12.94
C SER A 222 -10.71 30.03 11.53
N PHE A 223 -11.21 28.79 11.41
CA PHE A 223 -12.52 28.41 10.86
C PHE A 223 -12.96 28.93 9.49
N SER A 224 -12.10 28.95 8.47
CA SER A 224 -12.61 29.05 7.10
C SER A 224 -12.17 27.87 6.25
N TYR A 225 -13.14 27.30 5.53
CA TYR A 225 -12.87 26.31 4.51
C TYR A 225 -12.31 27.03 3.29
N LEU A 226 -11.15 26.58 2.86
CA LEU A 226 -10.42 27.18 1.77
C LEU A 226 -10.76 26.44 0.48
N THR A 227 -11.09 27.16 -0.58
CA THR A 227 -11.24 26.60 -1.94
C THR A 227 -10.10 27.04 -2.86
N ARG A 228 -9.40 28.11 -2.48
CA ARG A 228 -8.28 28.68 -3.23
C ARG A 228 -7.25 29.26 -2.27
N LEU A 229 -6.01 28.84 -2.45
CA LEU A 229 -4.84 29.44 -1.80
C LEU A 229 -4.15 30.31 -2.84
N GLN A 230 -4.04 31.60 -2.55
CA GLN A 230 -3.32 32.54 -3.38
C GLN A 230 -2.06 32.99 -2.65
N LEU A 231 -0.91 32.84 -3.29
CA LEU A 231 0.37 33.33 -2.78
C LEU A 231 0.86 34.44 -3.68
N VAL A 232 1.11 35.60 -3.07
CA VAL A 232 1.70 36.76 -3.72
C VAL A 232 3.13 36.86 -3.25
N VAL A 233 4.07 36.72 -4.18
CA VAL A 233 5.50 36.68 -3.86
C VAL A 233 6.14 37.90 -4.44
N TYR A 234 6.69 38.73 -3.55
CA TYR A 234 7.39 39.94 -3.90
C TYR A 234 8.89 39.63 -3.95
N PRO A 235 9.47 39.47 -5.15
CA PRO A 235 10.88 39.19 -5.28
C PRO A 235 11.70 40.38 -4.75
N ASN A 236 12.78 40.08 -4.05
CA ASN A 236 13.76 41.10 -3.71
C ASN A 236 14.61 41.37 -4.96
N GLN A 237 14.67 42.62 -5.42
CA GLN A 237 15.27 43.04 -6.72
C GLN A 237 16.71 42.54 -6.97
N LYS A 238 17.43 42.10 -5.93
CA LYS A 238 18.82 41.64 -6.01
C LYS A 238 19.00 40.13 -6.07
N LEU A 239 18.00 39.32 -5.78
CA LEU A 239 18.15 37.87 -5.61
C LEU A 239 17.19 37.08 -6.50
N ASN A 240 17.68 35.96 -7.04
CA ASN A 240 16.81 35.01 -7.75
C ASN A 240 15.81 34.45 -6.73
N THR A 241 14.52 34.59 -7.00
CA THR A 241 13.47 34.05 -6.12
C THR A 241 13.10 32.67 -6.64
N ALA A 242 13.18 31.66 -5.79
CA ALA A 242 12.78 30.31 -6.15
C ALA A 242 11.94 29.66 -5.05
N LEU A 243 10.76 29.19 -5.41
CA LEU A 243 9.85 28.48 -4.53
C LEU A 243 9.91 27.00 -4.89
N CYS A 244 10.09 26.13 -3.89
CA CYS A 244 10.33 24.71 -4.12
C CYS A 244 9.06 23.89 -3.92
N GLU A 245 8.43 24.01 -2.75
CA GLU A 245 7.25 23.22 -2.39
C GLU A 245 6.33 24.05 -1.48
N ILE A 246 5.02 23.84 -1.58
CA ILE A 246 4.01 24.35 -0.67
C ILE A 246 3.17 23.17 -0.17
N GLU A 247 3.08 23.04 1.14
CA GLU A 247 2.23 22.05 1.78
C GLU A 247 1.17 22.78 2.61
N ALA A 248 -0.09 22.37 2.52
CA ALA A 248 -1.12 22.82 3.45
C ALA A 248 -1.65 21.62 4.22
N PHE A 249 -1.44 21.64 5.53
CA PHE A 249 -1.84 20.54 6.40
C PHE A 249 -3.17 20.85 7.06
N GLY A 250 -4.08 19.88 7.00
CA GLY A 250 -5.38 20.00 7.63
C GLY A 250 -6.26 18.78 7.42
N GLU A 251 -7.56 19.01 7.48
CA GLU A 251 -8.60 17.98 7.41
C GLU A 251 -9.61 18.28 6.29
N CYS A 252 -10.30 17.23 5.86
CA CYS A 252 -11.42 17.34 4.94
C CYS A 252 -12.57 18.14 5.56
N SER A 253 -13.35 18.84 4.73
CA SER A 253 -14.57 19.46 5.20
C SER A 253 -15.61 18.39 5.57
N PRO A 254 -16.29 18.47 6.72
CA PRO A 254 -17.42 17.61 7.02
C PRO A 254 -18.46 17.68 5.90
N PRO A 255 -19.05 16.54 5.47
CA PRO A 255 -18.99 15.22 6.10
C PRO A 255 -17.87 14.31 5.56
N LYS A 256 -16.82 14.84 4.95
CA LYS A 256 -15.87 14.04 4.16
C LYS A 256 -14.64 13.59 4.96
N TYR A 257 -14.03 12.49 4.53
CA TYR A 257 -12.79 11.96 5.10
C TYR A 257 -11.94 11.17 4.08
N GLY A 258 -10.75 10.77 4.52
CA GLY A 258 -9.78 9.99 3.74
C GLY A 258 -8.80 10.86 2.95
N ILE A 259 -7.80 10.23 2.33
CA ILE A 259 -6.66 10.92 1.68
C ILE A 259 -7.12 11.92 0.61
N THR A 260 -8.12 11.54 -0.18
CA THR A 260 -8.69 12.36 -1.25
C THR A 260 -9.97 13.07 -0.83
N CYS A 261 -10.38 12.97 0.44
CA CYS A 261 -11.65 13.48 0.94
C CYS A 261 -12.89 13.01 0.13
N SER A 262 -12.81 11.86 -0.53
CA SER A 262 -13.91 11.35 -1.36
C SER A 262 -14.91 10.48 -0.57
N LYS A 263 -14.56 10.06 0.65
CA LYS A 263 -15.42 9.23 1.49
C LYS A 263 -16.27 10.12 2.39
N ILE A 264 -17.46 9.65 2.75
CA ILE A 264 -18.43 10.38 3.57
C ILE A 264 -18.57 9.67 4.92
N CYS A 265 -18.45 10.43 6.01
CA CYS A 265 -18.66 9.97 7.38
C CYS A 265 -20.03 9.32 7.56
N SER A 266 -20.17 8.43 8.55
CA SER A 266 -21.50 7.92 8.90
C SER A 266 -22.44 9.07 9.26
N GLN A 267 -23.70 8.95 8.86
CA GLN A 267 -24.74 9.90 9.27
C GLN A 267 -24.92 9.93 10.79
N ASP A 268 -24.52 8.87 11.48
CA ASP A 268 -24.56 8.78 12.95
C ASP A 268 -23.48 9.61 13.64
N CYS A 269 -22.45 10.06 12.91
CA CYS A 269 -21.41 10.89 13.49
C CYS A 269 -21.99 12.25 13.91
N THR A 270 -21.80 12.60 15.19
CA THR A 270 -22.16 13.94 15.67
C THR A 270 -21.38 14.98 14.87
N ASP A 271 -22.07 16.01 14.39
CA ASP A 271 -21.52 17.07 13.52
C ASP A 271 -20.99 16.59 12.17
N GLN A 272 -21.29 15.35 11.76
CA GLN A 272 -20.75 14.71 10.55
C GLN A 272 -19.21 14.71 10.48
N ARG A 273 -18.56 14.70 11.63
CA ARG A 273 -17.09 14.69 11.70
C ARG A 273 -16.62 13.28 11.99
N CYS A 274 -15.73 12.78 11.15
CA CYS A 274 -15.05 11.52 11.35
C CYS A 274 -13.55 11.63 11.05
N HIS A 275 -12.81 10.70 11.63
CA HIS A 275 -11.38 10.51 11.45
C HIS A 275 -11.05 10.10 10.01
N PHE A 276 -9.76 10.12 9.67
CA PHE A 276 -9.27 9.73 8.34
C PHE A 276 -9.62 8.27 7.97
N ASN A 277 -9.91 7.41 8.96
CA ASN A 277 -10.35 6.02 8.80
C ASN A 277 -11.89 5.87 8.73
N GLY A 278 -12.66 6.94 8.99
CA GLY A 278 -14.13 6.96 8.97
C GLY A 278 -14.80 6.85 10.34
N GLU A 279 -14.04 6.67 11.43
CA GLU A 279 -14.59 6.60 12.79
C GLU A 279 -15.04 7.97 13.28
N CYS A 280 -16.18 8.08 13.99
CA CYS A 280 -16.73 9.38 14.40
C CYS A 280 -15.90 10.05 15.51
N TYR A 281 -15.65 11.37 15.41
CA TYR A 281 -14.94 12.13 16.44
C TYR A 281 -15.67 12.18 17.78
N LYS A 282 -17.01 12.27 17.75
CA LYS A 282 -17.89 12.25 18.92
C LYS A 282 -19.14 11.46 18.55
N GLY A 283 -19.52 10.54 19.45
CA GLY A 283 -20.69 9.70 19.25
C GLY A 283 -20.43 8.59 18.22
N SER A 284 -19.95 7.47 18.72
CA SER A 284 -20.46 6.18 18.28
C SER A 284 -21.08 5.59 19.53
N SER A 285 -22.32 5.96 19.84
CA SER A 285 -23.07 5.10 20.75
C SER A 285 -23.06 3.74 20.08
N ALA A 286 -22.41 2.78 20.72
CA ALA A 286 -22.48 1.38 20.39
C ALA A 286 -23.95 0.93 20.46
N GLY A 287 -24.75 1.24 19.45
CA GLY A 287 -25.73 0.32 18.93
C GLY A 287 -24.95 -0.50 17.93
N VAL A 288 -24.46 -1.69 18.30
CA VAL A 288 -25.27 -2.89 18.11
C VAL A 288 -25.95 -2.82 16.75
N GLU A 289 -25.31 -3.48 15.78
CA GLU A 289 -25.95 -4.15 14.66
C GLU A 289 -27.47 -3.98 14.64
N ASN A 290 -27.94 -3.13 13.75
CA ASN A 290 -28.96 -3.54 12.82
C ASN A 290 -28.65 -2.86 11.50
N HIS A 291 -28.01 -3.63 10.62
CA HIS A 291 -27.94 -3.35 9.21
C HIS A 291 -29.38 -3.37 8.68
N VAL A 292 -30.15 -2.30 8.91
CA VAL A 292 -31.40 -2.05 8.20
C VAL A 292 -30.97 -1.57 6.82
N THR A 293 -30.89 -2.51 5.90
CA THR A 293 -30.92 -2.26 4.47
C THR A 293 -32.18 -1.46 4.14
N SER A 294 -32.07 -0.13 4.13
CA SER A 294 -33.04 0.72 3.45
C SER A 294 -33.00 0.34 1.95
N PRO A 295 -34.15 0.15 1.30
CA PRO A 295 -34.21 -0.40 -0.06
C PRO A 295 -33.54 0.57 -1.03
N SER A 296 -32.42 0.14 -1.60
CA SER A 296 -31.85 0.75 -2.77
C SER A 296 -32.84 0.64 -3.95
N PRO A 297 -32.79 1.57 -4.92
CA PRO A 297 -33.50 1.41 -6.19
C PRO A 297 -33.12 0.07 -6.82
N PRO A 298 -33.97 -0.58 -7.64
CA PRO A 298 -33.71 -1.92 -8.16
C PRO A 298 -32.38 -1.98 -8.91
N GLU A 299 -31.34 -2.36 -8.16
CA GLU A 299 -29.99 -2.54 -8.63
C GLU A 299 -29.95 -3.88 -9.36
N LEU A 300 -29.45 -3.84 -10.60
CA LEU A 300 -29.25 -5.03 -11.41
C LEU A 300 -28.51 -6.07 -10.59
N LYS A 301 -29.13 -7.25 -10.41
CA LYS A 301 -28.56 -8.42 -9.72
C LYS A 301 -27.07 -8.56 -10.10
N PRO A 302 -26.13 -8.33 -9.16
CA PRO A 302 -24.75 -8.65 -9.40
C PRO A 302 -24.66 -10.16 -9.58
N ASN A 303 -24.08 -10.55 -10.71
CA ASN A 303 -23.90 -11.94 -11.11
C ASN A 303 -23.29 -12.73 -9.94
N ALA A 304 -23.86 -13.91 -9.70
CA ALA A 304 -23.44 -14.84 -8.66
C ALA A 304 -21.91 -14.89 -8.57
N HIS A 305 -21.38 -14.41 -7.45
CA HIS A 305 -19.97 -14.51 -7.12
C HIS A 305 -19.66 -16.01 -6.97
N LEU A 306 -19.11 -16.60 -8.03
CA LEU A 306 -18.66 -17.99 -8.03
C LEU A 306 -17.57 -18.12 -6.97
N ASP A 307 -17.91 -18.83 -5.90
CA ASP A 307 -17.02 -19.21 -4.81
C ASP A 307 -15.71 -19.78 -5.40
N SER A 308 -14.56 -19.19 -5.06
CA SER A 308 -13.27 -19.55 -5.66
C SER A 308 -12.91 -21.03 -5.44
N SER A 309 -13.49 -21.64 -4.40
CA SER A 309 -13.42 -23.07 -4.10
C SER A 309 -14.02 -23.96 -5.21
N ASN A 310 -15.14 -23.53 -5.81
CA ASN A 310 -15.78 -24.26 -6.90
C ASN A 310 -14.99 -24.13 -8.21
N PHE A 311 -14.34 -22.98 -8.43
CA PHE A 311 -13.53 -22.76 -9.63
C PHE A 311 -12.33 -23.71 -9.69
N PHE A 312 -11.60 -23.89 -8.58
CA PHE A 312 -10.49 -24.85 -8.53
C PHE A 312 -10.96 -26.29 -8.75
N THR A 313 -12.11 -26.65 -8.20
CA THR A 313 -12.69 -27.99 -8.37
C THR A 313 -13.07 -28.25 -9.84
N ILE A 314 -13.68 -27.28 -10.51
CA ILE A 314 -14.05 -27.38 -11.94
C ILE A 314 -12.78 -27.47 -12.81
N VAL A 315 -11.77 -26.62 -12.55
CA VAL A 315 -10.51 -26.64 -13.30
C VAL A 315 -9.80 -27.99 -13.13
N LEU A 316 -9.81 -28.57 -11.92
CA LEU A 316 -9.22 -29.89 -11.65
C LEU A 316 -9.97 -31.01 -12.39
N VAL A 317 -11.30 -31.01 -12.36
CA VAL A 317 -12.12 -32.02 -13.06
C VAL A 317 -11.92 -31.94 -14.57
N LEU A 318 -11.87 -30.73 -15.13
CA LEU A 318 -11.64 -30.53 -16.57
C LEU A 318 -10.22 -30.94 -16.99
N THR A 319 -9.20 -30.60 -16.21
CA THR A 319 -7.81 -31.02 -16.51
C THR A 319 -7.63 -32.53 -16.43
N LEU A 320 -8.21 -33.19 -15.41
CA LEU A 320 -8.20 -34.65 -15.32
C LEU A 320 -8.97 -35.30 -16.47
N GLY A 321 -10.15 -34.78 -16.83
CA GLY A 321 -10.95 -35.26 -17.95
C GLY A 321 -10.25 -35.14 -19.30
N LEU A 322 -9.63 -33.99 -19.57
CA LEU A 322 -8.87 -33.77 -20.80
C LEU A 322 -7.61 -34.65 -20.87
N SER A 323 -6.90 -34.84 -19.76
CA SER A 323 -5.74 -35.73 -19.71
C SER A 323 -6.11 -37.19 -20.00
N GLY A 324 -7.26 -37.65 -19.48
CA GLY A 324 -7.80 -38.98 -19.76
C GLY A 324 -8.18 -39.15 -21.22
N ALA A 325 -8.89 -38.16 -21.80
CA ALA A 325 -9.26 -38.17 -23.22
C ALA A 325 -8.04 -38.19 -24.14
N PHE A 326 -7.01 -37.40 -23.84
CA PHE A 326 -5.77 -37.36 -24.62
C PHE A 326 -5.02 -38.70 -24.58
N MET A 327 -4.97 -39.37 -23.43
CA MET A 327 -4.39 -40.71 -23.32
C MET A 327 -5.17 -41.75 -24.14
N CYS A 328 -6.51 -41.69 -24.15
CA CYS A 328 -7.33 -42.56 -25.00
C CYS A 328 -7.03 -42.34 -26.49
N ILE A 329 -6.89 -41.09 -26.93
CA ILE A 329 -6.55 -40.75 -28.32
C ILE A 329 -5.18 -41.32 -28.70
N ILE A 330 -4.16 -41.17 -27.85
CA ILE A 330 -2.82 -41.74 -28.08
C ILE A 330 -2.88 -43.26 -28.18
N CYS A 331 -3.64 -43.93 -27.31
CA CYS A 331 -3.80 -45.39 -27.36
C CYS A 331 -4.46 -45.86 -28.67
N VAL A 332 -5.56 -45.22 -29.08
CA VAL A 332 -6.23 -45.53 -30.36
C VAL A 332 -5.30 -45.28 -31.54
N TYR A 333 -4.59 -44.15 -31.54
CA TYR A 333 -3.62 -43.82 -32.58
C TYR A 333 -2.50 -44.85 -32.69
N ARG A 334 -1.96 -45.32 -31.55
CA ARG A 334 -0.95 -46.39 -31.54
C ARG A 334 -1.50 -47.70 -32.09
N ILE A 335 -2.71 -48.11 -31.70
CA ILE A 335 -3.35 -49.32 -32.24
C ILE A 335 -3.52 -49.23 -33.75
N ILE A 336 -4.00 -48.08 -34.25
CA ILE A 336 -4.16 -47.84 -35.69
C ILE A 336 -2.80 -47.91 -36.40
N ASN A 337 -1.77 -47.25 -35.87
CA ASN A 337 -0.44 -47.29 -36.47
C ASN A 337 0.14 -48.70 -36.46
N GLU A 338 -0.07 -49.49 -35.42
CA GLU A 338 0.40 -50.87 -35.36
C GLU A 338 -0.32 -51.74 -36.41
N ILE A 339 -1.63 -51.55 -36.59
CA ILE A 339 -2.40 -52.20 -37.66
C ILE A 339 -1.89 -51.80 -39.04
N LEU A 340 -1.60 -50.51 -39.27
CA LEU A 340 -1.08 -50.01 -40.55
C LEU A 340 0.34 -50.49 -40.81
N THR A 341 1.20 -50.52 -39.78
CA THR A 341 2.60 -50.97 -39.92
C THR A 341 2.67 -52.48 -40.14
N SER A 342 1.77 -53.26 -39.51
CA SER A 342 1.66 -54.71 -39.75
C SER A 342 1.28 -55.05 -41.19
N ARG A 343 0.63 -54.13 -41.92
CA ARG A 343 0.31 -54.28 -43.35
C ARG A 343 1.41 -53.77 -44.31
N GLY A 344 2.43 -53.06 -43.81
CA GLY A 344 3.44 -52.38 -44.64
C GLY A 344 4.80 -53.06 -44.71
N GLN A 345 5.10 -54.06 -43.87
CA GLN A 345 6.40 -54.75 -43.88
C GLN A 345 6.38 -56.03 -44.74
N THR A 346 6.17 -55.83 -46.03
CA THR A 346 6.87 -56.60 -47.06
C THR A 346 7.69 -55.61 -47.86
N HIS A 347 9.01 -55.81 -47.85
CA HIS A 347 10.06 -55.14 -48.62
C HIS A 347 10.76 -53.89 -48.05
N MET A 348 12.09 -54.04 -48.09
CA MET A 348 13.16 -53.06 -48.19
C MET A 348 13.85 -52.57 -46.89
N SER A 349 15.00 -53.21 -46.73
CA SER A 349 16.19 -52.90 -45.95
C SER A 349 16.97 -51.67 -46.42
N SER A 350 17.75 -51.13 -45.47
CA SER A 350 19.13 -50.61 -45.55
C SER A 350 19.38 -49.10 -45.35
N SER A 351 20.22 -48.83 -44.33
CA SER A 351 21.33 -47.83 -44.22
C SER A 351 21.00 -46.32 -44.37
N THR A 352 21.57 -45.35 -43.64
CA THR A 352 22.90 -45.19 -43.00
C THR A 352 22.96 -43.90 -42.15
N ALA A 353 23.87 -43.86 -41.16
CA ALA A 353 24.72 -42.75 -40.63
C ALA A 353 24.11 -41.33 -40.38
N SER A 354 24.10 -40.78 -39.15
CA SER A 354 25.20 -40.29 -38.28
C SER A 354 25.99 -39.09 -38.82
N TYR A 355 25.91 -37.93 -38.16
CA TYR A 355 27.05 -37.06 -37.82
C TYR A 355 26.62 -35.94 -36.85
N GLY A 356 27.44 -35.71 -35.82
CA GLY A 356 27.25 -34.64 -34.81
C GLY A 356 28.27 -33.51 -34.96
N HIS A 357 28.04 -32.40 -34.25
CA HIS A 357 29.07 -31.39 -33.99
C HIS A 357 28.80 -30.64 -32.68
N SER A 358 29.86 -30.50 -31.88
CA SER A 358 29.93 -29.80 -30.60
C SER A 358 30.44 -28.36 -30.75
N SER A 359 30.15 -27.47 -29.80
CA SER A 359 30.98 -26.29 -29.51
C SER A 359 30.87 -25.85 -28.04
N GLN A 360 32.02 -25.67 -27.39
CA GLN A 360 32.22 -25.23 -26.00
C GLN A 360 32.32 -23.70 -25.90
N ARG A 361 31.91 -23.14 -24.75
CA ARG A 361 32.10 -21.72 -24.37
C ARG A 361 32.60 -21.64 -22.93
N THR A 362 33.71 -20.93 -22.72
CA THR A 362 34.34 -20.66 -21.43
C THR A 362 34.11 -19.20 -21.01
N SER A 363 33.83 -18.96 -19.74
CA SER A 363 33.86 -17.63 -19.10
C SER A 363 34.49 -17.72 -17.71
N GLN A 364 35.42 -16.80 -17.43
CA GLN A 364 36.11 -16.62 -16.15
C GLN A 364 35.38 -15.59 -15.28
N SER A 365 35.34 -15.82 -13.97
CA SER A 365 34.87 -14.88 -12.95
C SER A 365 36.00 -14.49 -12.00
N THR A 366 36.12 -13.22 -11.67
CA THR A 366 36.95 -12.71 -10.56
C THR A 366 36.05 -12.14 -9.47
N SER A 367 36.28 -12.55 -8.23
CA SER A 367 35.62 -12.07 -7.01
C SER A 367 36.63 -11.35 -6.12
N ALA A 368 36.21 -10.22 -5.54
CA ALA A 368 36.98 -9.47 -4.56
C ALA A 368 36.23 -9.43 -3.22
N THR A 369 36.98 -9.65 -2.14
CA THR A 369 36.53 -9.76 -0.75
C THR A 369 36.65 -8.39 -0.06
N THR A 370 35.67 -8.00 0.75
CA THR A 370 35.82 -6.88 1.69
C THR A 370 35.15 -7.20 3.02
N THR A 371 35.92 -7.01 4.09
CA THR A 371 35.61 -7.28 5.50
C THR A 371 34.80 -6.13 6.10
N ALA A 372 33.72 -6.44 6.82
CA ALA A 372 32.84 -5.45 7.45
C ALA A 372 32.89 -5.52 8.99
N ASN A 373 33.18 -4.37 9.62
CA ASN A 373 32.97 -4.10 11.03
C ASN A 373 31.57 -3.47 11.22
N THR A 374 30.69 -4.08 12.01
CA THR A 374 29.30 -3.66 12.20
C THR A 374 29.09 -2.94 13.54
N GLY A 375 29.22 -1.61 13.52
CA GLY A 375 28.54 -0.72 14.47
C GLY A 375 27.34 -0.09 13.78
N LEU A 376 26.12 -0.44 14.20
CA LEU A 376 24.88 0.04 13.58
C LEU A 376 24.62 1.52 13.96
N ARG A 377 25.22 2.46 13.23
CA ARG A 377 24.74 3.84 13.19
C ARG A 377 23.62 3.92 12.15
N ILE A 378 22.39 4.17 12.58
CA ILE A 378 21.29 4.54 11.67
C ILE A 378 21.63 5.92 11.08
N LYS A 379 22.37 5.93 9.96
CA LYS A 379 22.54 7.13 9.15
C LYS A 379 21.25 7.32 8.36
N ARG A 380 20.51 8.40 8.67
CA ARG A 380 19.42 8.99 7.86
C ARG A 380 18.55 7.95 7.13
N ALA A 381 17.47 7.51 7.76
CA ALA A 381 16.38 6.91 7.01
C ALA A 381 15.78 7.99 6.10
N ARG A 382 15.88 7.81 4.77
CA ARG A 382 15.05 8.54 3.81
C ARG A 382 13.71 7.84 3.79
N PHE A 383 12.67 8.51 4.30
CA PHE A 383 11.30 8.04 4.17
C PHE A 383 10.86 8.32 2.74
N LYS A 384 10.57 7.27 1.98
CA LYS A 384 9.88 7.38 0.69
C LYS A 384 8.42 7.07 0.98
N TYR A 385 7.55 8.07 0.85
CA TYR A 385 6.12 7.84 0.95
C TYR A 385 5.70 6.89 -0.17
N PHE A 386 5.10 5.75 0.19
CA PHE A 386 4.41 4.89 -0.75
C PHE A 386 2.92 5.14 -0.57
N SER A 387 2.34 5.94 -1.47
CA SER A 387 0.90 5.97 -1.68
C SER A 387 0.52 4.73 -2.48
N THR A 388 -0.26 3.82 -1.90
CA THR A 388 -0.85 2.70 -2.63
C THR A 388 -2.15 3.17 -3.29
N SER A 389 -2.04 3.90 -4.40
CA SER A 389 -3.15 4.10 -5.33
C SER A 389 -3.00 3.11 -6.49
N ASN A 390 -3.40 1.87 -6.26
CA ASN A 390 -3.80 0.90 -7.28
C ASN A 390 -4.44 -0.30 -6.56
N LEU A 391 -5.71 -0.13 -6.22
CA LEU A 391 -6.70 -1.17 -6.04
C LEU A 391 -8.00 -0.68 -6.68
#